data_AF-E4Z4G7-F1
#
_entry.id   AF-E4Z4G7-F1
#
_cell.length_a   1.000
_cell.length_b   1.000
_cell.length_c   1.000
_cell.angle_alpha   90.00
_cell.angle_beta   90.00
_cell.angle_gamma   90.00
#
_symmetry.space_group_name_H-M   'P 1'
#
loop_
_entity.id
_entity.type
_entity.pdbx_description
1 polymer ?
#
loop_
_entity_poly.entity_id
_entity_poly.type
_entity_poly.pdbx_seq_one_letter_code
_entity_poly.pdbx_strand_id
1 'polypeptide(L)'
;MLAAALGTGCYPIIVGKYSLHLHFQDKIDWNEFSTTFRPSDMHKIATFIQNLPQEDLLRARERAIWTFEKFFSSMEAVFDGLIGYLHDRLFPHKVNGVDFWNGPKRGVQSPLFLNRIAPDEGFTAVILAFDRIESLFRVIESVAKAPSLKKVLIIWNNQSKAPPAASSFPEISVTIRVIQTKKNVLSNRFYPYDEIETSCVLSIDDDIVMLTADEIQFG
;
A
#
# COMPACT_ATOMS: atom_id res chain seq x y z
N MET A 1 -19.64 -25.87 -10.56
CA MET A 1 -19.54 -25.51 -11.99
C MET A 1 -18.48 -24.45 -12.25
N LEU A 2 -18.49 -23.29 -11.57
CA LEU A 2 -17.48 -22.23 -11.81
C LEU A 2 -16.04 -22.69 -11.56
N ALA A 3 -15.74 -23.34 -10.43
CA ALA A 3 -14.39 -23.84 -10.14
C ALA A 3 -13.85 -24.79 -11.22
N ALA A 4 -14.68 -25.70 -11.72
CA ALA A 4 -14.31 -26.60 -12.82
C ALA A 4 -14.08 -25.84 -14.15
N ALA A 5 -14.83 -24.77 -14.41
CA ALA A 5 -14.63 -23.92 -15.58
C ALA A 5 -13.31 -23.14 -15.49
N LEU A 6 -12.90 -22.70 -14.30
CA LEU A 6 -11.61 -22.05 -14.07
C LEU A 6 -10.44 -23.03 -14.26
N GLY A 7 -10.55 -24.24 -13.71
CA GLY A 7 -9.51 -25.26 -13.81
C GLY A 7 -9.29 -25.82 -15.23
N THR A 8 -10.25 -25.63 -16.15
CA THR A 8 -10.11 -26.01 -17.56
C THR A 8 -9.48 -24.92 -18.44
N GLY A 9 -9.15 -23.76 -17.86
CA GLY A 9 -8.59 -22.65 -18.63
C GLY A 9 -9.58 -22.02 -19.61
N CYS A 10 -10.89 -22.18 -19.38
CA CYS A 10 -11.92 -21.49 -20.14
C CYS A 10 -12.02 -20.03 -19.70
N TYR A 11 -12.52 -19.14 -20.57
CA TYR A 11 -12.89 -17.78 -20.17
C TYR A 11 -14.30 -17.82 -19.54
N PRO A 12 -14.45 -17.64 -18.21
CA PRO A 12 -15.74 -17.71 -17.54
C PRO A 12 -16.66 -16.56 -17.96
N ILE A 13 -17.79 -16.93 -18.57
CA ILE A 13 -18.91 -16.03 -18.84
C ILE A 13 -19.99 -16.33 -17.82
N ILE A 14 -20.25 -15.37 -16.95
CA ILE A 14 -21.16 -15.54 -15.81
C ILE A 14 -22.49 -14.88 -16.18
N VAL A 15 -23.55 -15.69 -16.31
CA VAL A 15 -24.89 -15.15 -16.56
C VAL A 15 -25.69 -15.26 -15.26
N GLY A 16 -25.98 -14.11 -14.64
CA GLY A 16 -26.55 -14.05 -13.30
C GLY A 16 -27.55 -12.91 -13.11
N LYS A 17 -28.46 -13.08 -12.14
CA LYS A 17 -29.29 -11.97 -11.63
C LYS A 17 -28.44 -11.06 -10.73
N TYR A 18 -28.95 -9.86 -10.43
CA TYR A 18 -28.27 -8.80 -9.66
C TYR A 18 -27.64 -9.21 -8.31
N SER A 19 -27.99 -10.36 -7.74
CA SER A 19 -27.53 -10.82 -6.43
C SER A 19 -26.44 -11.90 -6.47
N LEU A 20 -25.85 -12.19 -7.63
CA LEU A 20 -24.79 -13.20 -7.69
C LEU A 20 -23.51 -12.66 -7.02
N HIS A 21 -23.22 -13.18 -5.83
CA HIS A 21 -21.97 -12.91 -5.13
C HIS A 21 -20.96 -14.02 -5.43
N LEU A 22 -19.78 -13.64 -5.90
CA LEU A 22 -18.68 -14.57 -6.15
C LEU A 22 -17.86 -14.79 -4.88
N HIS A 23 -17.19 -15.93 -4.78
CA HIS A 23 -16.30 -16.21 -3.66
C HIS A 23 -15.18 -15.17 -3.62
N PHE A 24 -14.97 -14.54 -2.46
CA PHE A 24 -13.97 -13.49 -2.26
C PHE A 24 -14.10 -12.31 -3.24
N GLN A 25 -15.32 -11.98 -3.68
CA GLN A 25 -15.58 -10.90 -4.65
C GLN A 25 -15.01 -9.54 -4.23
N ASP A 26 -14.90 -9.29 -2.92
CA ASP A 26 -14.36 -8.03 -2.39
C ASP A 26 -12.83 -7.94 -2.50
N LYS A 27 -12.15 -9.04 -2.84
CA LYS A 27 -10.67 -9.15 -2.85
C LYS A 27 -10.11 -9.61 -4.19
N ILE A 28 -10.77 -10.56 -4.84
CA ILE A 28 -10.38 -11.07 -6.15
C ILE A 28 -10.98 -10.19 -7.24
N ASP A 29 -10.13 -9.68 -8.13
CA ASP A 29 -10.55 -8.87 -9.27
C ASP A 29 -11.15 -9.75 -10.39
N TRP A 30 -12.39 -10.20 -10.20
CA TRP A 30 -13.08 -11.10 -11.14
C TRP A 30 -13.24 -10.50 -12.55
N ASN A 31 -13.25 -9.18 -12.68
CA ASN A 31 -13.35 -8.50 -13.98
C ASN A 31 -12.11 -8.71 -14.88
N GLU A 32 -10.96 -9.09 -14.32
CA GLU A 32 -9.76 -9.34 -15.13
C GLU A 32 -9.85 -10.60 -15.97
N PHE A 33 -10.64 -11.59 -15.53
CA PHE A 33 -10.69 -12.90 -16.18
C PHE A 33 -12.09 -13.46 -16.40
N SER A 34 -13.13 -12.75 -15.94
CA SER A 34 -14.52 -13.12 -16.16
C SER A 34 -15.35 -11.92 -16.59
N THR A 35 -16.40 -12.17 -17.37
CA THR A 35 -17.40 -11.15 -17.69
C THR A 35 -18.77 -11.61 -17.23
N THR A 36 -19.47 -10.72 -16.52
CA THR A 36 -20.83 -10.96 -16.05
C THR A 36 -21.85 -10.33 -16.99
N PHE A 37 -22.80 -11.13 -17.48
CA PHE A 37 -23.91 -10.68 -18.32
C PHE A 37 -25.24 -10.83 -17.58
N ARG A 38 -26.15 -9.88 -17.84
CA ARG A 38 -27.54 -10.03 -17.44
C ARG A 38 -28.25 -11.00 -18.37
N PRO A 39 -29.27 -11.74 -17.91
CA PRO A 39 -30.05 -12.62 -18.79
C PRO A 39 -30.66 -11.91 -20.01
N SER A 40 -30.98 -10.61 -19.89
CA SER A 40 -31.47 -9.76 -20.98
C SER A 40 -30.43 -9.50 -22.08
N ASP A 41 -29.15 -9.50 -21.74
CA ASP A 41 -28.03 -9.16 -22.63
C ASP A 41 -27.35 -10.40 -23.23
N MET A 42 -27.98 -11.58 -23.09
CA MET A 42 -27.41 -12.85 -23.56
C MET A 42 -27.08 -12.85 -25.06
N HIS A 43 -27.84 -12.11 -25.86
CA HIS A 43 -27.59 -11.94 -27.30
C HIS A 43 -26.25 -11.24 -27.62
N LYS A 44 -25.69 -10.45 -26.69
CA LYS A 44 -24.42 -9.73 -26.86
C LYS A 44 -23.19 -10.59 -26.58
N ILE A 45 -23.37 -11.79 -26.01
CA ILE A 45 -22.26 -12.67 -25.64
C ILE A 45 -21.45 -13.09 -26.87
N ALA A 46 -22.13 -13.45 -27.97
CA ALA A 46 -21.46 -13.86 -29.19
C ALA A 46 -20.63 -12.72 -29.80
N THR A 47 -21.20 -11.51 -29.85
CA THR A 47 -20.48 -10.32 -30.33
C THR A 47 -19.31 -9.93 -29.42
N PHE A 48 -19.46 -10.14 -28.11
CA PHE A 48 -18.39 -9.88 -27.15
C PHE A 48 -17.19 -10.82 -27.36
N ILE A 49 -17.45 -12.13 -27.49
CA ILE A 49 -16.39 -13.12 -27.73
C ILE A 49 -15.66 -12.84 -29.05
N GLN A 50 -16.39 -12.45 -30.10
CA GLN A 50 -15.80 -12.14 -31.41
C GLN A 50 -14.90 -10.89 -31.38
N ASN A 51 -15.21 -9.93 -30.52
CA ASN A 51 -14.45 -8.68 -30.41
C ASN A 51 -13.32 -8.73 -29.38
N LEU A 52 -13.16 -9.85 -28.66
CA LEU A 52 -12.18 -9.95 -27.58
C LEU A 52 -10.78 -10.21 -28.15
N PRO A 53 -9.77 -9.38 -27.81
CA PRO A 53 -8.41 -9.59 -28.28
C PRO A 53 -7.84 -10.93 -27.81
N GLN A 54 -7.11 -11.64 -28.67
CA GLN A 54 -6.50 -12.92 -28.30
C GLN A 54 -5.50 -12.79 -27.14
N GLU A 55 -4.77 -11.67 -27.06
CA GLU A 55 -3.82 -11.43 -25.97
C GLU A 55 -4.52 -11.32 -24.61
N ASP A 56 -5.64 -10.59 -24.56
CA ASP A 56 -6.41 -10.43 -23.34
C ASP A 56 -7.09 -11.74 -22.96
N LEU A 57 -7.53 -12.54 -23.94
CA LEU A 57 -8.06 -13.88 -23.70
C LEU A 57 -7.01 -14.79 -23.04
N LEU A 58 -5.77 -14.80 -23.54
CA LEU A 58 -4.69 -15.62 -22.98
C LEU A 58 -4.36 -15.19 -21.56
N ARG A 59 -4.25 -13.88 -21.30
CA ARG A 59 -4.03 -13.34 -19.95
C ARG A 59 -5.15 -13.73 -19.00
N ALA A 60 -6.40 -13.59 -19.43
CA ALA A 60 -7.56 -13.99 -18.63
C ALA A 60 -7.56 -15.49 -18.32
N ARG A 61 -7.15 -16.34 -19.26
CA ARG A 61 -7.03 -17.79 -19.03
C ARG A 61 -5.93 -18.15 -18.04
N GLU A 62 -4.74 -17.56 -18.19
CA GLU A 62 -3.64 -17.72 -17.21
C GLU A 62 -4.11 -17.30 -15.81
N ARG A 63 -4.82 -16.17 -15.73
CA ARG A 63 -5.36 -15.63 -14.48
C ARG A 63 -6.42 -16.55 -13.85
N ALA A 64 -7.33 -17.11 -14.66
CA ALA A 64 -8.35 -18.04 -14.20
C ALA A 64 -7.75 -19.33 -13.64
N ILE A 65 -6.76 -19.91 -14.32
CA ILE A 65 -6.06 -21.13 -13.88
C ILE A 65 -5.32 -20.84 -12.57
N TRP A 66 -4.55 -19.75 -12.49
CA TRP A 66 -3.84 -19.37 -11.27
C TRP A 66 -4.80 -19.21 -10.09
N THR A 67 -5.93 -18.55 -10.29
CA THR A 67 -6.94 -18.34 -9.24
C THR A 67 -7.54 -19.67 -8.79
N PHE A 68 -7.79 -20.60 -9.72
CA PHE A 68 -8.24 -21.95 -9.40
C PHE A 68 -7.19 -22.71 -8.58
N GLU A 69 -5.94 -22.73 -9.04
CA GLU A 69 -4.84 -23.41 -8.33
C GLU A 69 -4.66 -22.89 -6.91
N LYS A 70 -4.75 -21.57 -6.73
CA LYS A 70 -4.52 -20.91 -5.44
C LYS A 70 -5.66 -21.08 -4.44
N PHE A 71 -6.91 -20.99 -4.87
CA PHE A 71 -8.06 -20.88 -3.96
C PHE A 71 -9.10 -22.00 -4.08
N PHE A 72 -9.10 -22.77 -5.17
CA PHE A 72 -10.18 -23.72 -5.47
C PHE A 72 -9.69 -25.12 -5.88
N SER A 73 -8.39 -25.38 -5.84
CA SER A 73 -7.79 -26.66 -6.25
C SER A 73 -8.10 -27.80 -5.27
N SER A 74 -8.17 -27.50 -3.98
CA SER A 74 -8.45 -28.46 -2.91
C SER A 74 -9.28 -27.80 -1.80
N MET A 75 -9.81 -28.62 -0.89
CA MET A 75 -10.49 -28.11 0.30
C MET A 75 -9.55 -27.28 1.19
N GLU A 76 -8.29 -27.69 1.30
CA GLU A 76 -7.25 -26.96 2.03
C GLU A 76 -7.03 -25.55 1.43
N ALA A 77 -6.94 -25.44 0.10
CA ALA A 77 -6.79 -24.15 -0.59
C ALA A 77 -7.98 -23.21 -0.34
N VAL A 78 -9.21 -23.76 -0.26
CA VAL A 78 -10.40 -22.98 0.07
C VAL A 78 -10.35 -22.49 1.53
N PHE A 79 -9.91 -23.34 2.46
CA PHE A 79 -9.74 -22.97 3.86
C PHE A 79 -8.67 -21.91 4.06
N ASP A 80 -7.53 -22.03 3.39
CA ASP A 80 -6.45 -21.04 3.42
C ASP A 80 -6.94 -19.69 2.87
N GLY A 81 -7.68 -19.71 1.77
CA GLY A 81 -8.34 -18.52 1.22
C GLY A 81 -9.31 -17.90 2.22
N LEU A 82 -10.10 -18.70 2.93
CA LEU A 82 -11.05 -18.20 3.93
C LEU A 82 -10.35 -17.61 5.16
N ILE A 83 -9.27 -18.24 5.64
CA ILE A 83 -8.45 -17.69 6.72
C ILE A 83 -7.81 -16.37 6.28
N GLY A 84 -7.26 -16.30 5.07
CA GLY A 84 -6.74 -15.06 4.51
C GLY A 84 -7.80 -13.97 4.42
N TYR A 85 -9.01 -14.34 3.99
CA TYR A 85 -10.14 -13.41 3.90
C TYR A 85 -10.57 -12.87 5.28
N LEU A 86 -10.66 -13.75 6.28
CA LEU A 86 -10.98 -13.38 7.65
C LEU A 86 -9.88 -12.52 8.27
N HIS A 87 -8.61 -12.88 8.04
CA HIS A 87 -7.46 -12.13 8.52
C HIS A 87 -7.50 -10.69 8.01
N ASP A 88 -7.69 -10.50 6.71
CA ASP A 88 -7.80 -9.17 6.09
C ASP A 88 -8.96 -8.33 6.63
N ARG A 89 -10.05 -8.99 7.03
CA ARG A 89 -11.26 -8.31 7.51
C ARG A 89 -11.17 -7.97 8.99
N LEU A 90 -10.49 -8.79 9.78
CA LEU A 90 -10.31 -8.61 11.22
C LEU A 90 -9.12 -7.70 11.55
N PHE A 91 -8.10 -7.69 10.69
CA PHE A 91 -6.88 -6.90 10.88
C PHE A 91 -6.63 -6.00 9.67
N PRO A 92 -7.33 -4.85 9.57
CA PRO A 92 -7.13 -3.87 8.48
C PRO A 92 -5.69 -3.34 8.41
N HIS A 93 -4.93 -3.44 9.50
CA HIS A 93 -3.53 -3.01 9.60
C HIS A 93 -2.53 -4.12 9.22
N LYS A 94 -2.99 -5.32 8.85
CA LYS A 94 -2.16 -6.44 8.39
C LYS A 94 -2.81 -7.12 7.19
N VAL A 95 -3.25 -6.34 6.21
CA VAL A 95 -3.88 -6.90 5.00
C VAL A 95 -2.83 -7.67 4.21
N ASN A 96 -3.19 -8.87 3.77
CA ASN A 96 -2.41 -9.58 2.76
C ASN A 96 -2.28 -8.67 1.52
N GLY A 97 -1.05 -8.51 1.00
CA GLY A 97 -0.79 -7.62 -0.13
C GLY A 97 -1.70 -7.91 -1.33
N VAL A 98 -1.90 -6.92 -2.22
CA VAL A 98 -2.75 -7.08 -3.41
C VAL A 98 -2.31 -8.28 -4.25
N ASP A 99 -1.00 -8.59 -4.26
CA ASP A 99 -0.44 -9.73 -4.98
C ASP A 99 -0.83 -11.10 -4.38
N PHE A 100 -1.23 -11.16 -3.10
CA PHE A 100 -1.73 -12.41 -2.50
C PHE A 100 -3.06 -12.84 -3.12
N TRP A 101 -3.97 -11.89 -3.30
CA TRP A 101 -5.29 -12.13 -3.89
C TRP A 101 -5.24 -12.12 -5.41
N ASN A 102 -4.43 -11.22 -5.99
CA ASN A 102 -4.42 -10.96 -7.42
C ASN A 102 -3.15 -11.41 -8.16
N GLY A 103 -2.32 -12.23 -7.51
CA GLY A 103 -1.09 -12.77 -8.08
C GLY A 103 -0.05 -11.68 -8.33
N PRO A 104 1.19 -12.06 -8.66
CA PRO A 104 2.22 -11.08 -8.99
C PRO A 104 1.80 -10.31 -10.25
N LYS A 105 1.53 -9.01 -10.12
CA LYS A 105 1.31 -8.16 -11.28
C LYS A 105 2.61 -8.13 -12.09
N ARG A 106 2.59 -8.68 -13.32
CA ARG A 106 3.69 -8.55 -14.30
C ARG A 106 3.73 -7.09 -14.80
N GLY A 107 4.16 -6.17 -13.95
CA GLY A 107 4.24 -4.75 -14.25
C GLY A 107 4.94 -3.99 -13.14
N VAL A 108 5.57 -2.87 -13.48
CA VAL A 108 6.21 -1.97 -12.50
C VAL A 108 5.11 -1.48 -11.55
N GLN A 109 5.08 -2.00 -10.32
CA GLN A 109 4.27 -1.39 -9.26
C GLN A 109 4.80 0.03 -9.11
N SER A 110 3.95 1.03 -9.36
CA SER A 110 4.33 2.42 -9.12
C SER A 110 4.75 2.52 -7.65
N PRO A 111 5.89 3.16 -7.33
CA PRO A 111 6.35 3.31 -5.95
C PRO A 111 5.34 4.06 -5.06
N LEU A 112 4.36 4.72 -5.67
CA LEU A 112 3.21 5.34 -5.02
C LEU A 112 2.19 4.33 -4.42
N PHE A 113 2.22 3.07 -4.84
CA PHE A 113 1.31 2.01 -4.40
C PHE A 113 2.04 0.87 -3.67
N LEU A 114 3.21 1.15 -3.10
CA LEU A 114 3.81 0.22 -2.15
C LEU A 114 2.86 0.13 -0.94
N ASN A 115 2.15 -0.99 -0.82
CA ASN A 115 1.42 -1.38 0.40
C ASN A 115 2.46 -1.72 1.49
N ARG A 116 3.27 -0.74 1.89
CA ARG A 116 4.16 -0.85 3.04
C ARG A 116 3.30 -0.51 4.26
N ILE A 117 2.48 -1.46 4.68
CA ILE A 117 1.75 -1.32 5.94
C ILE A 117 2.78 -1.54 7.03
N ALA A 118 3.20 -0.44 7.63
CA ALA A 118 4.13 -0.47 8.73
C ALA A 118 3.41 -1.02 9.98
N PRO A 119 4.02 -1.98 10.70
CA PRO A 119 3.35 -2.72 11.76
C PRO A 119 3.01 -1.88 12.99
N ASP A 120 3.68 -0.74 13.18
CA ASP A 120 3.57 0.08 14.39
C ASP A 120 2.54 1.20 14.26
N GLU A 121 1.67 1.30 15.26
CA GLU A 121 0.76 2.42 15.48
C GLU A 121 1.57 3.66 15.90
N GLY A 122 1.38 4.75 15.15
CA GLY A 122 2.07 6.03 15.37
C GLY A 122 2.61 6.63 14.07
N PHE A 123 3.39 7.71 14.19
CA PHE A 123 3.97 8.38 13.04
C PHE A 123 5.48 8.62 13.19
N THR A 124 6.14 8.70 12.03
CA THR A 124 7.53 9.15 11.89
C THR A 124 7.50 10.58 11.38
N ALA A 125 8.13 11.49 12.11
CA ALA A 125 8.28 12.87 11.68
C ALA A 125 9.47 12.99 10.72
N VAL A 126 9.23 13.44 9.50
CA VAL A 126 10.27 13.71 8.49
C VAL A 126 10.46 15.21 8.40
N ILE A 127 11.61 15.70 8.86
CA ILE A 127 11.93 17.13 8.90
C ILE A 127 13.01 17.43 7.87
N LEU A 128 12.69 18.28 6.88
CA LEU A 128 13.68 18.77 5.92
C LEU A 128 14.44 19.95 6.53
N ALA A 129 15.74 19.80 6.74
CA ALA A 129 16.60 20.80 7.37
C ALA A 129 17.72 21.27 6.43
N PHE A 130 18.02 22.56 6.45
CA PHE A 130 19.11 23.12 5.63
C PHE A 130 20.24 23.74 6.48
N ASP A 131 19.96 24.84 7.19
CA ASP A 131 20.98 25.55 8.00
C ASP A 131 20.37 26.28 9.21
N ARG A 132 19.11 25.97 9.57
CA ARG A 132 18.38 26.64 10.66
C ARG A 132 18.36 25.74 11.90
N ILE A 133 19.51 25.59 12.55
CA ILE A 133 19.69 24.66 13.68
C ILE A 133 18.78 25.01 14.86
N GLU A 134 18.68 26.28 15.23
CA GLU A 134 17.83 26.72 16.36
C GLU A 134 16.34 26.46 16.09
N SER A 135 15.87 26.75 14.88
CA SER A 135 14.50 26.50 14.46
C SER A 135 14.21 25.00 14.42
N LEU A 136 15.13 24.21 13.87
CA LEU A 136 15.05 22.76 13.85
C LEU A 136 14.87 22.17 15.25
N PHE A 137 15.65 22.62 16.24
CA PHE A 137 15.52 22.13 17.60
C PHE A 137 14.16 22.45 18.21
N ARG A 138 13.62 23.65 17.96
CA ARG A 138 12.25 23.99 18.41
C ARG A 138 11.18 23.14 17.76
N VAL A 139 11.30 22.84 16.47
CA VAL A 139 10.37 21.95 15.76
C VAL A 139 10.43 20.55 16.35
N ILE A 140 11.63 20.01 16.58
CA ILE A 140 11.83 18.69 17.20
C ILE A 140 11.18 18.64 18.58
N GLU A 141 11.41 19.65 19.43
CA GLU A 141 10.79 19.72 20.76
C GLU A 141 9.26 19.83 20.69
N SER A 142 8.71 20.56 19.73
CA SER A 142 7.26 20.66 19.58
C SER A 142 6.64 19.34 19.13
N VAL A 143 7.25 18.69 18.15
CA VAL A 143 6.79 17.40 17.63
C VAL A 143 6.96 16.30 18.68
N ALA A 144 8.02 16.35 19.50
CA ALA A 144 8.25 15.40 20.60
C ALA A 144 7.20 15.45 21.72
N LYS A 145 6.39 16.50 21.80
CA LYS A 145 5.26 16.57 22.75
C LYS A 145 4.08 15.68 22.33
N ALA A 146 4.00 15.30 21.05
CA ALA A 146 2.94 14.44 20.56
C ALA A 146 3.16 13.00 21.03
N PRO A 147 2.19 12.37 21.74
CA PRO A 147 2.37 11.03 22.30
C PRO A 147 2.45 9.92 21.24
N SER A 148 1.96 10.18 20.02
CA SER A 148 1.97 9.21 18.91
C SER A 148 3.29 9.19 18.11
N LEU A 149 4.25 10.04 18.46
CA LEU A 149 5.55 10.09 17.78
C LEU A 149 6.39 8.86 18.14
N LYS A 150 6.91 8.17 17.13
CA LYS A 150 7.80 7.01 17.32
C LYS A 150 9.25 7.30 16.96
N LYS A 151 9.47 8.05 15.89
CA LYS A 151 10.80 8.31 15.33
C LYS A 151 10.84 9.68 14.66
N VAL A 152 11.98 10.35 14.75
CA VAL A 152 12.24 11.61 14.03
C VAL A 152 13.35 11.35 13.02
N LEU A 153 13.04 11.60 11.75
CA LEU A 153 13.96 11.50 10.62
C LEU A 153 14.27 12.90 10.10
N ILE A 154 15.53 13.31 10.21
CA ILE A 154 16.01 14.62 9.78
C ILE A 154 16.73 14.44 8.45
N ILE A 155 16.23 15.11 7.42
CA ILE A 155 16.80 15.09 6.09
C ILE A 155 17.63 16.36 5.93
N TRP A 156 18.95 16.19 6.06
CA TRP A 156 19.91 17.28 5.96
C TRP A 156 20.20 17.59 4.48
N ASN A 157 19.65 18.70 4.02
CA ASN A 157 19.67 19.13 2.62
C ASN A 157 20.88 20.01 2.25
N ASN A 158 21.74 20.28 3.24
CA ASN A 158 22.93 21.12 3.08
C ASN A 158 24.18 20.26 2.82
N GLN A 159 24.81 20.51 1.67
CA GLN A 159 26.03 19.81 1.23
C GLN A 159 27.32 20.49 1.73
N SER A 160 27.25 21.78 2.03
CA SER A 160 28.42 22.58 2.40
C SER A 160 28.76 22.47 3.88
N LYS A 161 27.76 22.16 4.72
CA LYS A 161 27.93 21.96 6.17
C LYS A 161 27.53 20.55 6.56
N ALA A 162 28.32 19.96 7.45
CA ALA A 162 27.96 18.70 8.09
C ALA A 162 26.73 18.90 9.00
N PRO A 163 25.88 17.88 9.17
CA PRO A 163 24.80 17.93 10.14
C PRO A 163 25.34 18.10 11.58
N PRO A 164 24.53 18.66 12.50
CA PRO A 164 24.91 18.79 13.90
C PRO A 164 25.30 17.45 14.52
N ALA A 165 26.23 17.48 15.48
CA ALA A 165 26.62 16.28 16.22
C ALA A 165 25.44 15.71 17.00
N ALA A 166 25.37 14.38 17.14
CA ALA A 166 24.28 13.70 17.85
C ALA A 166 24.06 14.24 19.29
N SER A 167 25.12 14.69 19.96
CA SER A 167 25.08 15.29 21.30
C SER A 167 24.47 16.69 21.38
N SER A 168 24.29 17.37 20.25
CA SER A 168 23.72 18.73 20.20
C SER A 168 22.20 18.75 20.03
N PHE A 169 21.60 17.60 19.72
CA PHE A 169 20.15 17.49 19.63
C PHE A 169 19.51 17.51 21.02
N PRO A 170 18.25 18.00 21.13
CA PRO A 170 17.52 17.96 22.38
C PRO A 170 17.35 16.51 22.87
N GLU A 171 17.47 16.30 24.18
CA GLU A 171 17.18 15.00 24.79
C GLU A 171 15.68 14.75 24.75
N ILE A 172 15.26 13.87 23.84
CA ILE A 172 13.87 13.45 23.66
C ILE A 172 13.73 11.95 23.89
N SER A 173 12.53 11.51 24.22
CA SER A 173 12.21 10.09 24.50
C SER A 173 12.24 9.18 23.25
N VAL A 174 12.28 9.77 22.06
CA VAL A 174 12.24 9.06 20.77
C VAL A 174 13.59 9.08 20.05
N THR A 175 13.80 8.11 19.16
CA THR A 175 15.07 8.04 18.41
C THR A 175 15.09 9.07 17.28
N ILE A 176 16.19 9.85 17.20
CA ILE A 176 16.48 10.78 16.11
C ILE A 176 17.47 10.12 15.13
N ARG A 177 17.15 10.12 13.84
CA ARG A 177 18.06 9.73 12.75
C ARG A 177 18.29 10.88 11.79
N VAL A 178 19.53 11.08 11.37
CA VAL A 178 19.93 12.14 10.44
C VAL A 178 20.45 11.51 9.16
N ILE A 179 19.86 11.88 8.03
CA ILE A 179 20.30 11.45 6.70
C ILE A 179 20.82 12.67 5.95
N GLN A 180 22.10 12.63 5.55
CA GLN A 180 22.68 13.66 4.71
C GLN A 180 22.45 13.35 3.23
N THR A 181 21.83 14.29 2.53
CA THR A 181 21.51 14.15 1.12
C THR A 181 22.69 14.55 0.22
N LYS A 182 22.75 13.97 -0.98
CA LYS A 182 23.81 14.25 -1.96
C LYS A 182 23.59 15.53 -2.77
N LYS A 183 22.33 15.98 -2.88
CA LYS A 183 21.91 17.15 -3.68
C LYS A 183 20.82 17.90 -2.93
N ASN A 184 20.81 19.23 -3.02
CA ASN A 184 19.82 20.10 -2.38
C ASN A 184 18.52 20.07 -3.20
N VAL A 185 17.61 19.16 -2.86
CA VAL A 185 16.33 19.00 -3.58
C VAL A 185 15.22 18.87 -2.55
N LEU A 186 14.14 19.65 -2.71
CA LEU A 186 12.97 19.60 -1.80
C LEU A 186 12.31 18.22 -1.80
N SER A 187 12.34 17.53 -2.95
CA SER A 187 11.82 16.18 -3.11
C SER A 187 12.55 15.12 -2.27
N ASN A 188 13.70 15.45 -1.67
CA ASN A 188 14.41 14.52 -0.80
C ASN A 188 13.55 14.02 0.37
N ARG A 189 12.54 14.79 0.80
CA ARG A 189 11.62 14.39 1.87
C ARG A 189 10.59 13.33 1.50
N PHE A 190 10.42 13.06 0.21
CA PHE A 190 9.44 12.09 -0.30
C PHE A 190 10.04 10.74 -0.69
N TYR A 191 11.34 10.52 -0.44
CA TYR A 191 11.93 9.21 -0.67
C TYR A 191 11.47 8.20 0.38
N PRO A 192 11.22 6.94 -0.01
CA PRO A 192 10.84 5.88 0.92
C PRO A 192 12.08 5.38 1.67
N TYR A 193 12.53 6.15 2.67
CA TYR A 193 13.66 5.78 3.52
C TYR A 193 13.38 4.49 4.30
N ASP A 194 14.40 3.66 4.49
CA ASP A 194 14.28 2.39 5.22
C ASP A 194 14.01 2.60 6.71
N GLU A 195 14.40 3.77 7.24
CA GLU A 195 14.16 4.19 8.60
C GLU A 195 12.68 4.47 8.90
N ILE A 196 11.85 4.67 7.88
CA ILE A 196 10.41 4.89 8.02
C ILE A 196 9.71 3.54 8.22
N GLU A 197 9.47 3.22 9.49
CA GLU A 197 8.86 1.97 9.95
C GLU A 197 7.42 2.14 10.43
N THR A 198 6.87 3.36 10.37
CA THR A 198 5.53 3.70 10.86
C THR A 198 4.53 3.86 9.72
N SER A 199 3.26 3.59 10.02
CA SER A 199 2.17 3.64 9.04
C SER A 199 1.79 5.06 8.62
N CYS A 200 2.10 6.06 9.46
CA CYS A 200 1.91 7.47 9.17
C CYS A 200 3.26 8.21 9.09
N VAL A 201 3.35 9.19 8.20
CA VAL A 201 4.51 10.06 8.03
C VAL A 201 4.06 11.51 8.14
N LEU A 202 4.68 12.26 9.05
CA LEU A 202 4.45 13.69 9.20
C LEU A 202 5.61 14.46 8.56
N SER A 203 5.39 15.06 7.40
CA SER A 203 6.43 15.83 6.69
C SER A 203 6.35 17.32 7.05
N ILE A 204 7.42 17.87 7.64
CA ILE A 204 7.50 19.27 8.12
C ILE A 204 8.82 19.92 7.65
N ASP A 205 8.84 21.24 7.51
CA ASP A 205 10.05 22.02 7.21
C ASP A 205 10.66 22.63 8.50
N ASP A 206 11.98 22.90 8.50
CA ASP A 206 12.73 23.35 9.68
C ASP A 206 12.33 24.72 10.26
N ASP A 207 11.43 25.46 9.60
CA ASP A 207 10.99 26.80 9.99
C ASP A 207 9.54 26.90 10.45
N ILE A 208 8.84 25.76 10.54
CA ILE A 208 7.45 25.71 11.01
C ILE A 208 7.42 25.61 12.54
N VAL A 209 7.52 26.75 13.22
CA VAL A 209 7.61 26.82 14.69
C VAL A 209 6.24 26.90 15.39
N MET A 210 5.15 27.04 14.64
CA MET A 210 3.80 27.28 15.19
C MET A 210 2.95 26.01 15.40
N LEU A 211 3.51 24.82 15.20
CA LEU A 211 2.76 23.57 15.38
C LEU A 211 2.55 23.27 16.86
N THR A 212 1.29 23.12 17.26
CA THR A 212 0.92 22.65 18.60
C THR A 212 0.80 21.12 18.64
N ALA A 213 0.97 20.53 19.82
CA ALA A 213 0.85 19.08 19.99
C ALA A 213 -0.56 18.56 19.64
N ASP A 214 -1.60 19.37 19.92
CA ASP A 214 -2.98 19.01 19.61
C ASP A 214 -3.24 18.99 18.09
N GLU A 215 -2.71 19.96 17.34
CA GLU A 215 -2.79 19.96 15.87
C GLU A 215 -2.05 18.77 15.27
N ILE A 216 -0.93 18.34 15.85
CA ILE A 216 -0.19 17.17 15.37
C ILE A 216 -0.94 15.87 15.69
N GLN A 217 -1.62 15.82 16.83
CA GLN A 217 -2.27 14.60 17.34
C GLN A 217 -3.67 14.36 16.75
N PHE A 218 -4.38 15.43 16.41
CA PHE A 218 -5.79 15.38 15.98
C PHE A 218 -6.07 16.05 14.62
N GLY A 219 -5.06 16.65 14.01
CA GLY A 219 -5.17 17.28 12.68
C GLY A 219 -5.23 16.31 11.51
#